data_AF-A0AA86DY31-F1
#
_entry.id   AF-A0AA86DY31-F1
#
_cell.length_a   1.000
_cell.length_b   1.000
_cell.length_c   1.000
_cell.angle_alpha   90.00
_cell.angle_beta   90.00
_cell.angle_gamma   90.00
#
_symmetry.space_group_name_H-M   'P 1'
#
loop_
_entity.id
_entity.type
_entity.pdbx_description
1 polymer ?
#
loop_
_entity_poly.entity_id
_entity_poly.type
_entity_poly.pdbx_seq_one_letter_code
_entity_poly.pdbx_strand_id
1 'polypeptide(L)'
;MKKEILYLTEYLAKSQGEQERAFYELLVQNLTSLELYTPTKFTQVQISALMSRQGFCAPSGFIEGTKALDAAFESALPKPLQEAKKSLFMTLLSVNFPKKKGFLNVSLDLFLSQLEPVEKSIYENLLAYVSGLNRALALFFVLGKEDVQNFTPERLVVFGESLHVKLLEFLFNEEENALLSQGLKELLGVYLSLYGKYLYM
;
A
#
# COMPACT_ATOMS: atom_id res chain seq x y z
N MET A 1 -14.15 -2.46 11.25
CA MET A 1 -12.85 -2.38 10.55
C MET A 1 -13.00 -2.41 9.03
N LYS A 2 -13.51 -3.47 8.37
CA LYS A 2 -13.65 -3.49 6.90
C LYS A 2 -14.42 -2.29 6.31
N LYS A 3 -15.60 -1.97 6.86
CA LYS A 3 -16.40 -0.82 6.41
C LYS A 3 -15.67 0.52 6.52
N GLU A 4 -14.96 0.73 7.63
CA GLU A 4 -14.16 1.93 7.87
C GLU A 4 -13.03 2.05 6.84
N ILE A 5 -12.28 0.97 6.60
CA ILE A 5 -11.22 0.90 5.59
C ILE A 5 -11.76 1.20 4.20
N LEU A 6 -12.92 0.64 3.85
CA LEU A 6 -13.58 0.91 2.57
C LEU A 6 -13.99 2.38 2.45
N TYR A 7 -14.59 2.97 3.49
CA TYR A 7 -14.94 4.38 3.47
C TYR A 7 -13.72 5.29 3.37
N LEU A 8 -12.66 5.01 4.11
CA LEU A 8 -11.41 5.78 4.03
C LEU A 8 -10.76 5.66 2.64
N THR A 9 -10.73 4.46 2.07
CA THR A 9 -10.21 4.22 0.71
C THR A 9 -11.00 5.01 -0.32
N GLU A 10 -12.33 4.92 -0.27
CA GLU A 10 -13.23 5.64 -1.18
C GLU A 10 -13.19 7.15 -0.98
N TYR A 11 -13.02 7.61 0.27
CA TYR A 11 -12.85 9.02 0.60
C TYR A 11 -11.57 9.57 -0.05
N LEU A 12 -10.46 8.83 0.04
CA LEU A 12 -9.18 9.23 -0.54
C LEU A 12 -9.18 9.13 -2.07
N ALA A 13 -9.84 8.12 -2.65
CA ALA A 13 -9.99 8.00 -4.10
C ALA A 13 -10.85 9.12 -4.71
N LYS A 14 -11.65 9.82 -3.88
CA LYS A 14 -12.54 10.92 -4.29
C LYS A 14 -12.11 12.29 -3.76
N SER A 15 -10.87 12.42 -3.26
CA SER A 15 -10.36 13.71 -2.80
C SER A 15 -10.18 14.71 -3.95
N GLN A 16 -10.21 16.00 -3.62
CA GLN A 16 -10.12 17.07 -4.63
C GLN A 16 -8.73 17.20 -5.26
N GLY A 17 -7.66 16.89 -4.54
CA GLY A 17 -6.29 16.93 -5.07
C GLY A 17 -6.05 15.81 -6.08
N GLU A 18 -5.74 16.17 -7.33
CA GLU A 18 -5.59 15.21 -8.43
C GLU A 18 -4.39 14.28 -8.23
N GLN A 19 -3.23 14.82 -7.85
CA GLN A 19 -2.05 14.00 -7.53
C GLN A 19 -2.27 13.15 -6.27
N GLU A 20 -2.95 13.70 -5.28
CA GLU A 20 -3.22 13.02 -4.00
C GLU A 20 -4.17 11.83 -4.19
N ARG A 21 -5.25 12.01 -4.96
CA ARG A 21 -6.25 10.96 -5.19
C ARG A 21 -5.75 9.85 -6.12
N ALA A 22 -4.83 10.16 -7.04
CA ALA A 22 -4.46 9.29 -8.16
C ALA A 22 -4.09 7.86 -7.72
N PHE A 23 -3.31 7.72 -6.65
CA PHE A 23 -2.96 6.40 -6.12
C PHE A 23 -4.18 5.61 -5.63
N TYR A 24 -5.08 6.23 -4.88
CA TYR A 24 -6.26 5.56 -4.34
C TYR A 24 -7.31 5.28 -5.40
N GLU A 25 -7.41 6.15 -6.41
CA GLU A 25 -8.21 5.90 -7.60
C GLU A 25 -7.69 4.69 -8.38
N LEU A 26 -6.38 4.63 -8.63
CA LEU A 26 -5.70 3.49 -9.27
C LEU A 26 -5.95 2.19 -8.51
N LEU A 27 -5.87 2.22 -7.18
CA LEU A 27 -6.12 1.08 -6.30
C LEU A 27 -7.58 0.58 -6.40
N VAL A 28 -8.56 1.49 -6.33
CA VAL A 28 -9.99 1.17 -6.49
C VAL A 28 -10.26 0.62 -7.89
N GLN A 29 -9.71 1.24 -8.93
CA GLN A 29 -9.81 0.75 -10.30
C GLN A 29 -9.19 -0.64 -10.46
N ASN A 30 -8.07 -0.94 -9.80
CA ASN A 30 -7.43 -2.26 -9.87
C ASN A 30 -8.30 -3.37 -9.27
N LEU A 31 -8.95 -3.10 -8.13
CA LEU A 31 -9.92 -4.04 -7.57
C LEU A 31 -11.14 -4.20 -8.48
N THR A 32 -11.62 -3.10 -9.05
CA THR A 32 -12.80 -3.10 -9.93
C THR A 32 -12.56 -3.87 -11.22
N SER A 33 -11.40 -3.69 -11.87
CA SER A 33 -11.04 -4.39 -13.10
C SER A 33 -10.91 -5.91 -12.93
N LEU A 34 -10.74 -6.36 -11.69
CA LEU A 34 -10.68 -7.77 -11.33
C LEU A 34 -11.97 -8.29 -10.70
N GLU A 35 -13.04 -7.49 -10.72
CA GLU A 35 -14.36 -7.82 -10.17
C GLU A 35 -14.34 -8.13 -8.66
N LEU A 36 -13.32 -7.63 -7.95
CA LEU A 36 -13.15 -7.85 -6.51
C LEU A 36 -13.87 -6.77 -5.67
N TYR A 37 -14.28 -5.67 -6.29
CA TYR A 37 -14.92 -4.56 -5.62
C TYR A 37 -15.81 -3.76 -6.57
N THR A 38 -16.88 -3.17 -6.05
CA THR A 38 -17.74 -2.23 -6.78
C THR A 38 -17.66 -0.86 -6.11
N PRO A 39 -17.09 0.16 -6.77
CA PRO A 39 -16.99 1.49 -6.21
C PRO A 39 -18.36 2.12 -5.95
N THR A 40 -18.47 2.87 -4.85
CA THR A 40 -19.70 3.62 -4.57
C THR A 40 -19.81 4.87 -5.45
N LYS A 41 -21.06 5.24 -5.80
CA LYS A 41 -21.39 6.52 -6.46
C LYS A 41 -21.32 7.73 -5.52
N PHE A 42 -21.16 7.50 -4.21
CA PHE A 42 -21.14 8.59 -3.24
C PHE A 42 -19.93 9.50 -3.42
N THR A 43 -20.16 10.80 -3.28
CA THR A 43 -19.10 11.81 -3.24
C THR A 43 -18.30 11.73 -1.95
N GLN A 44 -17.13 12.35 -1.92
CA GLN A 44 -16.30 12.44 -0.72
C GLN A 44 -17.09 12.96 0.50
N VAL A 45 -17.89 14.03 0.32
CA VAL A 45 -18.74 14.62 1.37
C VAL A 45 -19.80 13.63 1.87
N GLN A 46 -20.42 12.88 0.96
CA GLN A 46 -21.40 11.86 1.32
C GLN A 46 -20.76 10.71 2.10
N ILE A 47 -19.54 10.30 1.73
CA ILE A 47 -18.78 9.28 2.46
C ILE A 47 -18.45 9.76 3.87
N SER A 48 -17.98 11.00 4.04
CA SER A 48 -17.74 11.59 5.37
C SER A 48 -19.01 11.55 6.24
N ALA A 49 -20.16 11.93 5.68
CA ALA A 49 -21.43 11.88 6.40
C ALA A 49 -21.82 10.45 6.81
N LEU A 50 -21.56 9.45 5.97
CA LEU A 50 -21.81 8.04 6.28
C LEU A 50 -20.86 7.51 7.38
N MET A 51 -19.59 7.91 7.35
CA MET A 51 -18.62 7.58 8.39
C MET A 51 -19.09 8.09 9.76
N SER A 52 -19.45 9.37 9.85
CA SER A 52 -19.92 9.98 11.11
C SER A 52 -21.19 9.30 11.65
N ARG A 53 -22.12 8.91 10.77
CA ARG A 53 -23.35 8.18 11.17
C ARG A 53 -23.06 6.78 11.72
N GLN A 54 -21.94 6.17 11.34
CA GLN A 54 -21.51 4.86 11.84
C GLN A 54 -20.54 4.96 13.02
N GLY A 55 -20.30 6.17 13.54
CA GLY A 55 -19.40 6.39 14.67
C GLY A 55 -17.92 6.40 14.30
N PHE A 56 -17.58 6.46 13.00
CA PHE A 56 -16.20 6.64 12.55
C PHE A 56 -15.85 8.12 12.47
N CYS A 57 -14.59 8.46 12.74
CA CYS A 57 -14.11 9.84 12.58
C CYS A 57 -13.92 10.14 11.09
N ALA A 58 -14.68 11.10 10.56
CA ALA A 58 -14.48 11.57 9.20
C ALA A 58 -13.20 12.43 9.12
N PRO A 59 -12.25 12.14 8.22
CA PRO A 59 -11.03 12.93 8.11
C PRO A 59 -11.31 14.37 7.68
N SER A 60 -10.49 15.32 8.16
CA SER A 60 -10.54 16.73 7.74
C SER A 60 -9.80 17.00 6.42
N GLY A 61 -9.01 16.05 5.93
CA GLY A 61 -8.23 16.19 4.70
C GLY A 61 -7.50 14.91 4.30
N PHE A 62 -6.71 14.99 3.21
CA PHE A 62 -6.03 13.84 2.63
C PHE A 62 -4.98 13.21 3.55
N ILE A 63 -4.13 14.04 4.18
CA ILE A 63 -3.06 13.58 5.09
C ILE A 63 -3.66 12.84 6.28
N GLU A 64 -4.70 13.41 6.90
CA GLU A 64 -5.37 12.76 8.03
C GLU A 64 -6.07 11.47 7.60
N GLY A 65 -6.72 11.47 6.43
CA GLY A 65 -7.37 10.28 5.88
C GLY A 65 -6.38 9.15 5.62
N THR A 66 -5.20 9.46 5.08
CA THR A 66 -4.12 8.49 4.86
C THR A 66 -3.62 7.91 6.18
N LYS A 67 -3.38 8.75 7.20
CA LYS A 67 -2.97 8.29 8.53
C LYS A 67 -4.03 7.40 9.19
N ALA A 68 -5.31 7.78 9.09
CA ALA A 68 -6.41 6.98 9.60
C ALA A 68 -6.51 5.63 8.88
N LEU A 69 -6.33 5.61 7.56
CA LEU A 69 -6.34 4.38 6.78
C LEU A 69 -5.17 3.46 7.14
N ASP A 70 -3.95 4.00 7.25
CA ASP A 70 -2.77 3.25 7.64
C ASP A 70 -2.94 2.63 9.04
N ALA A 71 -3.49 3.40 10.00
CA ALA A 71 -3.80 2.90 11.35
C ALA A 71 -4.89 1.81 11.33
N ALA A 72 -5.91 1.96 10.49
CA ALA A 72 -6.96 0.96 10.32
C ALA A 72 -6.39 -0.34 9.71
N PHE A 73 -5.48 -0.26 8.75
CA PHE A 73 -4.76 -1.41 8.23
C PHE A 73 -3.88 -2.07 9.29
N GLU A 74 -3.07 -1.31 10.03
CA GLU A 74 -2.27 -1.85 11.13
C GLU A 74 -3.15 -2.59 12.14
N SER A 75 -4.31 -2.05 12.48
CA SER A 75 -5.24 -2.69 13.42
C SER A 75 -5.88 -3.98 12.86
N ALA A 76 -6.08 -4.07 11.54
CA ALA A 76 -6.75 -5.21 10.91
C ALA A 76 -5.81 -6.39 10.57
N LEU A 77 -4.51 -6.12 10.42
CA LEU A 77 -3.50 -7.14 10.10
C LEU A 77 -2.98 -7.84 11.36
N PRO A 78 -2.70 -9.15 11.33
CA PRO A 78 -2.05 -9.84 12.44
C PRO A 78 -0.68 -9.24 12.79
N LYS A 79 -0.35 -9.13 14.09
CA LYS A 79 0.96 -8.59 14.53
C LYS A 79 2.18 -9.25 13.84
N PRO A 80 2.22 -10.59 13.67
CA PRO A 80 3.35 -11.23 12.98
C PRO A 80 3.50 -10.78 11.51
N LEU A 81 2.39 -10.50 10.82
CA LEU A 81 2.43 -9.93 9.47
C LEU A 81 2.95 -8.49 9.51
N GLN A 82 2.52 -7.68 10.47
CA GLN A 82 3.01 -6.31 10.62
C GLN A 82 4.52 -6.26 10.85
N GLU A 83 5.04 -7.11 11.74
CA GLU A 83 6.47 -7.22 12.04
C GLU A 83 7.26 -7.72 10.83
N ALA A 84 6.76 -8.74 10.13
CA ALA A 84 7.41 -9.28 8.95
C ALA A 84 7.54 -8.25 7.82
N LYS A 85 6.52 -7.43 7.57
CA LYS A 85 6.59 -6.33 6.59
C LYS A 85 7.67 -5.32 6.93
N LYS A 86 7.74 -4.93 8.21
CA LYS A 86 8.76 -3.99 8.73
C LYS A 86 10.16 -4.58 8.56
N SER A 87 10.35 -5.84 8.96
CA SER A 87 11.62 -6.56 8.82
C SER A 87 12.05 -6.72 7.36
N LEU A 88 11.13 -7.03 6.46
CA LEU A 88 11.39 -7.13 5.02
C LEU A 88 11.86 -5.80 4.45
N PHE A 89 11.20 -4.69 4.80
CA PHE A 89 11.61 -3.37 4.35
C PHE A 89 12.99 -2.97 4.90
N MET A 90 13.27 -3.22 6.18
CA MET A 90 14.59 -2.96 6.77
C MET A 90 15.68 -3.81 6.11
N THR A 91 15.37 -5.06 5.76
CA THR A 91 16.29 -5.94 5.02
C THR A 91 16.59 -5.37 3.64
N LEU A 92 15.55 -4.92 2.92
CA LEU A 92 15.66 -4.30 1.61
C LEU A 92 16.55 -3.04 1.66
N LEU A 93 16.38 -2.18 2.67
CA LEU A 93 17.26 -1.03 2.88
C LEU A 93 18.70 -1.45 3.15
N SER A 94 18.92 -2.48 4.00
CA SER A 94 20.27 -2.94 4.32
C SER A 94 21.03 -3.51 3.12
N VAL A 95 20.32 -4.13 2.18
CA VAL A 95 20.89 -4.73 0.96
C VAL A 95 21.18 -3.67 -0.10
N ASN A 96 20.28 -2.69 -0.28
CA ASN A 96 20.44 -1.64 -1.28
C ASN A 96 21.39 -0.52 -0.84
N PHE A 97 21.58 -0.32 0.47
CA PHE A 97 22.48 0.69 1.03
C PHE A 97 23.55 0.07 1.94
N PRO A 98 24.42 -0.82 1.42
CA PRO A 98 25.34 -1.60 2.23
C PRO A 98 26.34 -0.72 3.01
N LYS A 99 26.75 0.41 2.43
CA LYS A 99 27.64 1.40 3.07
C LYS A 99 26.97 2.17 4.21
N LYS A 100 25.63 2.19 4.27
CA LYS A 100 24.84 2.91 5.28
C LYS A 100 24.20 1.97 6.31
N LYS A 101 24.43 0.66 6.21
CA LYS A 101 23.90 -0.37 7.12
C LYS A 101 24.21 -0.08 8.58
N GLY A 102 25.40 0.44 8.88
CA GLY A 102 25.78 0.82 10.24
C GLY A 102 24.84 1.86 10.86
N PHE A 103 24.40 2.85 10.08
CA PHE A 103 23.44 3.87 10.53
C PHE A 103 22.04 3.29 10.71
N LEU A 104 21.62 2.41 9.78
CA LEU A 104 20.32 1.74 9.84
C LEU A 104 20.14 0.87 11.09
N ASN A 105 21.24 0.24 11.55
CA ASN A 105 21.25 -0.55 12.80
C ASN A 105 21.02 0.30 14.06
N VAL A 106 21.29 1.61 13.99
CA VAL A 106 21.07 2.55 15.11
C VAL A 106 19.64 3.09 15.06
N SER A 107 19.27 3.74 13.95
CA SER A 107 17.90 4.21 13.73
C SER A 107 17.64 4.55 12.26
N LEU A 108 16.36 4.56 11.87
CA LEU A 108 15.94 5.02 10.55
C LEU A 108 16.28 6.51 10.36
N ASP A 109 16.06 7.35 11.38
CA ASP A 109 16.36 8.79 11.29
C ASP A 109 17.84 9.07 11.03
N LEU A 110 18.73 8.34 11.70
CA LEU A 110 20.17 8.46 11.46
C LEU A 110 20.53 8.00 10.05
N PHE A 111 19.99 6.88 9.60
CA PHE A 111 20.16 6.42 8.22
C PHE A 111 19.75 7.49 7.20
N LEU A 112 18.58 8.10 7.36
CA LEU A 112 18.07 9.14 6.45
C LEU A 112 18.96 10.38 6.43
N SER A 113 19.52 10.78 7.57
CA SER A 113 20.44 11.92 7.65
C SER A 113 21.75 11.72 6.87
N GLN A 114 22.12 10.47 6.59
CA GLN A 114 23.38 10.11 5.94
C GLN A 114 23.23 9.82 4.44
N LEU A 115 22.01 9.89 3.90
CA LEU A 115 21.76 9.68 2.48
C LEU A 115 22.20 10.89 1.67
N GLU A 116 23.01 10.63 0.64
CA GLU A 116 23.29 11.60 -0.41
C GLU A 116 22.01 11.89 -1.23
N PRO A 117 21.91 13.01 -1.96
CA PRO A 117 20.69 13.37 -2.69
C PRO A 117 20.17 12.26 -3.63
N VAL A 118 21.07 11.57 -4.33
CA VAL A 118 20.71 10.44 -5.20
C VAL A 118 20.21 9.25 -4.39
N GLU A 119 20.91 8.90 -3.30
CA GLU A 119 20.49 7.82 -2.39
C GLU A 119 19.12 8.10 -1.76
N LYS A 120 18.85 9.38 -1.44
CA LYS A 120 17.57 9.83 -0.89
C LYS A 120 16.44 9.65 -1.91
N SER A 121 16.65 10.01 -3.17
CA SER A 121 15.68 9.77 -4.24
C SER A 121 15.40 8.27 -4.42
N ILE A 122 16.43 7.41 -4.41
CA ILE A 122 16.26 5.96 -4.47
C ILE A 122 15.44 5.45 -3.27
N TYR A 123 15.76 5.93 -2.06
CA TYR A 123 15.01 5.59 -0.85
C TYR A 123 13.53 6.00 -0.94
N GLU A 124 13.25 7.23 -1.39
CA GLU A 124 11.89 7.77 -1.51
C GLU A 124 11.07 6.98 -2.53
N ASN A 125 11.65 6.65 -3.68
CA ASN A 125 10.99 5.83 -4.70
C ASN A 125 10.70 4.40 -4.19
N LEU A 126 11.67 3.79 -3.51
CA LEU A 126 11.52 2.47 -2.91
C LEU A 126 10.44 2.45 -1.83
N LEU A 127 10.45 3.48 -0.96
CA LEU A 127 9.44 3.67 0.08
C LEU A 127 8.06 3.86 -0.55
N ALA A 128 7.93 4.65 -1.61
CA ALA A 128 6.67 4.88 -2.30
C ALA A 128 6.12 3.58 -2.89
N TYR A 129 6.95 2.81 -3.60
CA TYR A 129 6.56 1.52 -4.17
C TYR A 129 6.12 0.52 -3.09
N VAL A 130 6.93 0.34 -2.04
CA VAL A 130 6.63 -0.60 -0.95
C VAL A 130 5.40 -0.16 -0.15
N SER A 131 5.20 1.14 0.06
CA SER A 131 4.02 1.66 0.75
C SER A 131 2.75 1.42 -0.08
N GLY A 132 2.81 1.70 -1.39
CA GLY A 132 1.70 1.45 -2.30
C GLY A 132 1.33 -0.02 -2.35
N LEU A 133 2.33 -0.90 -2.48
CA LEU A 133 2.16 -2.35 -2.43
C LEU A 133 1.52 -2.80 -1.12
N ASN A 134 2.03 -2.34 0.01
CA ASN A 134 1.50 -2.74 1.32
C ASN A 134 0.06 -2.28 1.54
N ARG A 135 -0.30 -1.06 1.15
CA ARG A 135 -1.70 -0.58 1.27
C ARG A 135 -2.65 -1.41 0.42
N ALA A 136 -2.25 -1.72 -0.82
CA ALA A 136 -3.04 -2.53 -1.72
C ALA A 136 -3.23 -3.97 -1.22
N LEU A 137 -2.15 -4.62 -0.80
CA LEU A 137 -2.22 -5.98 -0.27
C LEU A 137 -2.94 -6.03 1.09
N ALA A 138 -2.81 -5.00 1.92
CA ALA A 138 -3.60 -4.90 3.15
C ALA A 138 -5.10 -4.75 2.86
N LEU A 139 -5.47 -3.97 1.84
CA LEU A 139 -6.86 -3.89 1.40
C LEU A 139 -7.37 -5.24 0.89
N PHE A 140 -6.63 -5.89 0.00
CA PHE A 140 -6.98 -7.24 -0.48
C PHE A 140 -7.17 -8.21 0.69
N PHE A 141 -6.25 -8.20 1.65
CA PHE A 141 -6.29 -9.06 2.84
C PHE A 141 -7.54 -8.81 3.69
N VAL A 142 -7.90 -7.55 3.93
CA VAL A 142 -9.09 -7.18 4.70
C VAL A 142 -10.37 -7.60 4.00
N LEU A 143 -10.43 -7.48 2.67
CA LEU A 143 -11.58 -7.93 1.90
C LEU A 143 -11.69 -9.46 1.89
N GLY A 144 -10.57 -10.15 1.65
CA GLY A 144 -10.52 -11.61 1.53
C GLY A 144 -10.71 -12.37 2.84
N LYS A 145 -10.42 -11.76 3.99
CA LYS A 145 -10.69 -12.36 5.31
C LYS A 145 -12.16 -12.76 5.51
N GLU A 146 -13.08 -12.04 4.88
CA GLU A 146 -14.53 -12.28 5.01
C GLU A 146 -15.14 -12.93 3.76
N ASP A 147 -14.37 -13.05 2.67
CA ASP A 147 -14.84 -13.54 1.37
C ASP A 147 -13.76 -14.39 0.68
N VAL A 148 -13.46 -15.54 1.28
CA VAL A 148 -12.44 -16.47 0.79
C VAL A 148 -12.80 -17.15 -0.54
N GLN A 149 -14.07 -17.07 -0.97
CA GLN A 149 -14.51 -17.63 -2.25
C GLN A 149 -14.11 -16.74 -3.42
N ASN A 150 -14.23 -15.41 -3.28
CA ASN A 150 -13.85 -14.49 -4.34
C ASN A 150 -12.39 -14.05 -4.24
N PHE A 151 -11.83 -14.02 -3.04
CA PHE A 151 -10.43 -13.64 -2.79
C PHE A 151 -9.57 -14.88 -2.62
N THR A 152 -9.35 -15.62 -3.71
CA THR A 152 -8.51 -16.82 -3.77
C THR A 152 -7.01 -16.50 -3.92
N PRO A 153 -6.09 -17.44 -3.63
CA PRO A 153 -4.65 -17.26 -3.88
C PRO A 153 -4.31 -16.82 -5.31
N GLU A 154 -4.99 -17.36 -6.32
CA GLU A 154 -4.77 -17.02 -7.73
C GLU A 154 -5.14 -15.56 -8.01
N ARG A 155 -6.27 -15.11 -7.43
CA ARG A 155 -6.73 -13.71 -7.49
C ARG A 155 -5.77 -12.77 -6.76
N LEU A 156 -5.12 -13.21 -5.68
CA LEU A 156 -4.07 -12.44 -5.00
C LEU A 156 -2.87 -12.22 -5.93
N VAL A 157 -2.43 -13.25 -6.65
CA VAL A 157 -1.32 -13.15 -7.62
C VAL A 157 -1.70 -12.20 -8.75
N VAL A 158 -2.86 -12.40 -9.40
CA VAL A 158 -3.33 -11.53 -10.49
C VAL A 158 -3.49 -10.08 -10.03
N PHE A 159 -4.03 -9.86 -8.83
CA PHE A 159 -4.15 -8.53 -8.24
C PHE A 159 -2.78 -7.87 -8.05
N GLY A 160 -1.81 -8.61 -7.50
CA GLY A 160 -0.44 -8.13 -7.29
C GLY A 160 0.29 -7.81 -8.59
N GLU A 161 0.19 -8.66 -9.61
CA GLU A 161 0.82 -8.44 -10.92
C GLU A 161 0.23 -7.22 -11.62
N SER A 162 -1.09 -7.09 -11.64
CA SER A 162 -1.77 -5.91 -12.20
C SER A 162 -1.40 -4.63 -11.43
N LEU A 163 -1.33 -4.72 -10.10
CA LEU A 163 -0.90 -3.59 -9.27
C LEU A 163 0.55 -3.18 -9.56
N HIS A 164 1.45 -4.15 -9.74
CA HIS A 164 2.86 -3.89 -10.00
C HIS A 164 3.07 -3.06 -11.26
N VAL A 165 2.41 -3.42 -12.36
CA VAL A 165 2.46 -2.65 -13.61
C VAL A 165 2.00 -1.22 -13.37
N LYS A 166 0.83 -1.05 -12.72
CA LYS A 166 0.26 0.26 -12.44
C LYS A 166 1.13 1.10 -11.50
N LEU A 167 1.75 0.50 -10.49
CA LEU A 167 2.69 1.18 -9.59
C LEU A 167 3.95 1.63 -10.31
N LEU A 168 4.46 0.82 -11.25
CA LEU A 168 5.63 1.18 -12.05
C LEU A 168 5.34 2.41 -12.91
N GLU A 169 4.22 2.40 -13.63
CA GLU A 169 3.77 3.52 -14.46
C GLU A 169 3.45 4.78 -13.65
N PHE A 170 2.96 4.62 -12.42
CA PHE A 170 2.60 5.73 -11.54
C PHE A 170 3.81 6.40 -10.87
N LEU A 171 4.85 5.64 -10.52
CA LEU A 171 5.96 6.12 -9.70
C LEU A 171 7.23 6.43 -10.47
N PHE A 172 7.45 5.79 -11.61
CA PHE A 172 8.74 5.82 -12.31
C PHE A 172 8.57 6.32 -13.74
N ASN A 173 9.61 6.98 -14.25
CA ASN A 173 9.69 7.25 -15.68
C ASN A 173 10.08 5.98 -16.47
N GLU A 174 10.06 6.06 -17.81
CA GLU A 174 10.35 4.91 -18.68
C GLU A 174 11.74 4.30 -18.46
N GLU A 175 12.76 5.13 -18.23
CA GLU A 175 14.14 4.67 -18.03
C GLU A 175 14.29 3.95 -16.68
N GLU A 176 13.76 4.54 -15.62
CA GLU A 176 13.73 3.94 -14.28
C GLU A 176 12.96 2.62 -14.29
N ASN A 177 11.82 2.58 -14.97
CA ASN A 177 11.00 1.38 -15.07
C ASN A 177 11.77 0.23 -15.77
N ALA A 178 12.45 0.51 -16.88
CA ALA A 178 13.26 -0.47 -17.60
C ALA A 178 14.37 -1.08 -16.72
N LEU A 179 14.94 -0.30 -15.78
CA LEU A 179 16.00 -0.75 -14.89
C LEU A 179 15.48 -1.48 -13.65
N LEU A 180 14.33 -1.06 -13.10
CA LEU A 180 13.84 -1.51 -11.79
C LEU A 180 12.77 -2.59 -11.86
N SER A 181 12.05 -2.72 -12.99
CA SER A 181 10.87 -3.56 -13.13
C SER A 181 11.10 -4.99 -12.62
N GLN A 182 12.17 -5.65 -13.09
CA GLN A 182 12.44 -7.04 -12.72
C GLN A 182 12.74 -7.21 -11.22
N GLY A 183 13.56 -6.33 -10.63
CA GLY A 183 13.87 -6.40 -9.19
C GLY A 183 12.64 -6.10 -8.32
N LEU A 184 11.80 -5.15 -8.74
CA LEU A 184 10.55 -4.83 -8.06
C LEU A 184 9.48 -5.93 -8.22
N LYS A 185 9.52 -6.69 -9.31
CA LYS A 185 8.69 -7.89 -9.52
C LYS A 185 9.08 -9.04 -8.60
N GLU A 186 10.38 -9.26 -8.38
CA GLU A 186 10.86 -10.24 -7.40
C GLU A 186 10.45 -9.83 -5.98
N LEU A 187 10.58 -8.55 -5.64
CA LEU A 187 10.11 -8.00 -4.37
C LEU A 187 8.59 -8.20 -4.19
N LEU A 188 7.80 -7.96 -5.23
CA LEU A 188 6.36 -8.25 -5.23
C LEU A 188 6.10 -9.72 -4.85
N GLY A 189 6.81 -10.67 -5.46
CA GLY A 189 6.66 -12.10 -5.17
C GLY A 189 6.86 -12.44 -3.69
N VAL A 190 7.84 -11.79 -3.03
CA VAL A 190 8.07 -11.94 -1.59
C VAL A 190 6.89 -11.40 -0.77
N TYR A 191 6.39 -10.21 -1.11
CA TYR A 191 5.22 -9.63 -0.42
C TYR A 191 3.94 -10.45 -0.65
N LEU A 192 3.70 -10.93 -1.88
CA LEU A 192 2.57 -11.81 -2.19
C LEU A 192 2.62 -13.10 -1.35
N SER A 193 3.78 -13.73 -1.28
CA SER A 193 4.00 -14.92 -0.45
C SER A 193 3.75 -14.64 1.03
N LEU A 194 4.21 -13.48 1.50
CA LEU A 194 4.01 -13.05 2.88
C LEU A 194 2.53 -12.84 3.21
N TYR A 195 1.80 -12.06 2.42
CA TYR A 195 0.37 -11.84 2.65
C TYR A 195 -0.45 -13.11 2.46
N GLY A 196 -0.13 -13.91 1.44
CA GLY A 196 -0.81 -15.17 1.15
C GLY A 196 -0.68 -16.17 2.30
N LYS A 197 0.51 -16.29 2.91
CA LYS A 197 0.74 -17.11 4.10
C LYS A 197 -0.24 -16.79 5.23
N TYR A 198 -0.48 -15.50 5.52
CA TYR A 198 -1.34 -15.12 6.63
C TYR A 198 -2.84 -15.08 6.28
N LEU A 199 -3.19 -15.09 5.00
CA LEU A 199 -4.58 -15.07 4.55
C LEU A 199 -5.15 -16.47 4.34
N TYR A 200 -4.31 -17.42 3.91
CA TYR A 200 -4.75 -18.74 3.44
C TYR A 200 -4.17 -19.94 4.20
N MET A 201 -3.18 -19.73 5.09
CA MET A 201 -2.59 -20.79 5.92
C MET A 201 -2.84 -20.51 7.39
#